data_AF-A0A2I8AFN4-F1
#
_entry.id   AF-A0A2I8AFN4-F1
#
_cell.length_a   1.000
_cell.length_b   1.000
_cell.length_c   1.000
_cell.angle_alpha   90.00
_cell.angle_beta   90.00
_cell.angle_gamma   90.00
#
_symmetry.space_group_name_H-M   'P 1'
#
loop_
_entity.id
_entity.type
_entity.pdbx_description
1 polymer ?
#
loop_
_entity_poly.entity_id
_entity_poly.type
_entity_poly.pdbx_seq_one_letter_code
_entity_poly.pdbx_strand_id
1 'polypeptide(L)'
;MAQLQQSAQSKLEQFLGENPDTPSLNQSTQQPLPQREPIKHLLIGSPKTVTSTIHYLQVIGYASVGEWSPLLPTTNPGEVMSILIRQILI
;
A
#
# COMPACT_ATOMS: atom_id res chain seq x y z
N MET A 1 13.51 -40.54 13.12
CA MET A 1 13.25 -39.17 12.61
C MET A 1 11.92 -38.58 13.11
N ALA A 2 11.16 -39.23 14.01
CA ALA A 2 9.83 -38.77 14.43
C ALA A 2 9.80 -37.87 15.70
N GLN A 3 10.89 -37.77 16.45
CA GLN A 3 10.91 -37.04 17.73
C GLN A 3 10.98 -35.50 17.60
N LEU A 4 11.38 -34.97 16.44
CA LEU A 4 11.57 -33.53 16.25
C LEU A 4 10.26 -32.80 15.93
N GLN A 5 9.28 -33.48 15.31
CA GLN A 5 7.97 -32.90 15.01
C GLN A 5 7.08 -32.73 16.24
N GLN A 6 7.20 -33.61 17.24
CA GLN A 6 6.37 -33.55 18.44
C GLN A 6 6.76 -32.39 19.37
N SER A 7 8.04 -32.01 19.37
CA SER A 7 8.54 -30.82 20.06
C SER A 7 7.98 -29.52 19.48
N ALA A 8 7.83 -29.45 18.15
CA ALA A 8 7.27 -28.27 17.48
C ALA A 8 5.79 -28.08 17.80
N GLN A 9 5.00 -29.17 17.87
CA GLN A 9 3.57 -29.07 18.22
C GLN A 9 3.34 -28.72 19.68
N SER A 10 4.11 -29.32 20.60
CA SER A 10 3.97 -29.03 22.04
C SER A 10 4.36 -27.57 22.37
N LYS A 11 5.30 -26.99 21.61
CA LYS A 11 5.66 -25.57 21.74
C LYS A 11 4.57 -24.63 21.24
N LEU A 12 3.80 -25.00 20.21
CA LEU A 12 2.68 -24.17 19.71
C LEU A 12 1.48 -24.19 20.65
N GLU A 13 1.18 -25.34 21.29
CA GLU A 13 0.10 -25.47 22.26
C GLU A 13 0.37 -24.64 23.53
N GLN A 14 1.64 -24.47 23.93
CA GLN A 14 2.03 -23.61 25.06
C GLN A 14 1.78 -22.11 24.82
N PHE A 15 1.63 -21.67 23.56
CA PHE A 15 1.28 -20.28 23.23
C PHE A 15 -0.24 -20.05 23.14
N LEU A 16 -1.04 -21.11 23.09
CA LEU A 16 -2.51 -21.05 23.01
C LEU A 16 -3.19 -21.21 24.38
N GLY A 17 -2.43 -21.15 25.47
CA GLY A 17 -2.98 -21.16 26.83
C GLY A 17 -3.86 -19.94 27.08
N GLU A 18 -5.17 -20.11 26.92
CA GLU A 18 -6.21 -19.20 27.40
C GLU A 18 -5.98 -18.90 28.88
N ASN A 19 -5.63 -17.66 29.18
CA ASN A 19 -5.55 -17.12 30.54
C ASN A 19 -6.93 -16.53 30.88
N PRO A 20 -7.64 -17.01 31.92
CA PRO A 20 -8.99 -16.54 32.24
C PRO A 20 -9.07 -15.12 32.82
N ASP A 21 -7.95 -14.42 33.02
CA ASP A 21 -7.89 -13.08 33.60
C ASP A 21 -7.32 -12.00 32.67
N THR A 22 -7.47 -12.15 31.35
CA THR A 22 -7.30 -10.99 30.45
C THR A 22 -8.44 -10.02 30.68
N PRO A 23 -8.21 -8.77 31.15
CA PRO A 23 -9.24 -7.75 31.09
C PRO A 23 -9.60 -7.60 29.62
N SER A 24 -10.82 -7.99 29.28
CA SER A 24 -11.41 -7.72 27.97
C SER A 24 -11.18 -6.25 27.68
N LEU A 25 -10.27 -5.96 26.75
CA LEU A 25 -10.04 -4.63 26.20
C LEU A 25 -11.24 -4.26 25.30
N ASN A 26 -12.45 -4.39 25.85
CA ASN A 26 -13.70 -3.90 25.30
C ASN A 26 -13.79 -2.42 25.67
N GLN A 27 -12.96 -1.62 24.99
CA GLN A 27 -13.15 -0.19 24.75
C GLN A 27 -11.93 0.32 23.98
N SER A 28 -11.69 -0.23 22.79
CA SER A 28 -11.21 0.67 21.75
C SER A 28 -12.37 1.61 21.50
N THR A 29 -12.32 2.82 22.04
CA THR A 29 -12.96 3.96 21.41
C THR A 29 -12.55 3.90 19.95
N GLN A 30 -13.44 3.38 19.11
CA GLN A 30 -13.29 3.44 17.66
C GLN A 30 -13.45 4.91 17.32
N GLN A 31 -12.40 5.70 17.56
CA GLN A 31 -12.26 6.96 16.87
C GLN A 31 -12.38 6.60 15.39
N PRO A 32 -13.32 7.21 14.65
CA PRO A 32 -13.45 6.93 13.24
C PRO A 32 -12.07 7.09 12.63
N LEU A 33 -11.53 6.00 12.07
CA LEU A 33 -10.29 6.08 11.34
C LEU A 33 -10.49 7.18 10.29
N PRO A 34 -9.58 8.16 10.21
CA PRO A 34 -9.71 9.27 9.29
C PRO A 34 -10.07 8.74 7.89
N GLN A 35 -11.22 9.15 7.35
CA GLN A 35 -11.74 8.61 6.09
C GLN A 35 -10.74 8.95 4.98
N ARG A 36 -10.16 7.92 4.38
CA ARG A 36 -9.26 8.08 3.23
C ARG A 36 -9.98 7.67 1.98
N GLU A 37 -9.88 8.52 0.95
CA GLU A 37 -10.47 8.26 -0.35
C GLU A 37 -9.38 8.07 -1.41
N PRO A 38 -9.52 7.06 -2.29
CA PRO A 38 -8.60 6.86 -3.39
C PRO A 38 -8.80 7.93 -4.48
N ILE A 39 -7.73 8.59 -4.89
CA ILE A 39 -7.68 9.43 -6.09
C ILE A 39 -6.72 8.82 -7.11
N LYS A 40 -7.06 8.96 -8.40
CA LYS A 40 -6.18 8.60 -9.51
C LYS A 40 -5.71 9.87 -10.22
N HIS A 41 -4.40 10.03 -10.34
CA HIS A 41 -3.78 11.04 -11.20
C HIS A 41 -3.44 10.39 -12.53
N LEU A 42 -3.80 11.04 -13.63
CA LEU A 42 -3.52 10.60 -14.98
C LEU A 42 -2.71 11.67 -15.68
N LEU A 43 -1.48 11.32 -16.06
CA LEU A 43 -0.65 12.16 -16.93
C LEU A 43 -0.77 11.62 -18.36
N ILE A 44 -0.99 12.50 -19.32
CA ILE A 44 -1.03 12.18 -20.76
C ILE A 44 -0.19 13.21 -21.50
N GLY A 45 0.65 12.76 -22.43
CA GLY A 45 1.43 13.63 -23.29
C GLY A 45 2.58 12.90 -23.96
N SER A 46 3.57 13.64 -24.47
CA SER A 46 4.76 13.00 -25.05
C SER A 46 5.54 12.21 -23.98
N PRO A 47 6.29 11.15 -24.36
CA PRO A 47 7.14 10.40 -23.44
C PRO A 47 8.08 11.29 -22.62
N LYS A 48 8.66 12.32 -23.26
CA LYS A 48 9.54 13.27 -22.60
C LYS A 48 8.79 14.13 -21.57
N THR A 49 7.61 14.63 -21.93
CA THR A 49 6.79 15.47 -21.04
C THR A 49 6.36 14.67 -19.82
N VAL A 50 5.75 13.49 -20.01
CA VAL A 50 5.26 12.66 -18.90
C VAL A 50 6.40 12.27 -17.96
N THR A 51 7.54 11.82 -18.50
CA THR A 51 8.72 11.46 -17.68
C THR A 51 9.25 12.66 -16.90
N SER A 52 9.38 13.82 -17.54
CA SER A 52 9.89 15.04 -16.88
C SER A 52 8.94 15.52 -15.78
N THR A 53 7.64 15.43 -16.00
CA THR A 53 6.62 15.76 -14.99
C THR A 53 6.69 14.80 -13.81
N ILE A 54 6.85 13.49 -14.02
CA ILE A 54 7.02 12.51 -12.94
C ILE A 54 8.25 12.84 -12.09
N HIS A 55 9.39 13.13 -12.72
CA HIS A 55 10.60 13.55 -11.99
C HIS A 55 10.40 14.85 -11.21
N TYR A 56 9.74 15.85 -11.81
CA TYR A 56 9.41 17.10 -11.13
C TYR A 56 8.52 16.85 -9.89
N LEU A 57 7.49 16.02 -10.03
CA LEU A 57 6.60 15.63 -8.93
C LEU A 57 7.34 14.90 -7.81
N GLN A 58 8.38 14.12 -8.13
CA GLN A 58 9.26 13.58 -7.10
C GLN A 58 10.11 14.65 -6.41
N VAL A 59 10.70 15.59 -7.15
CA VAL A 59 11.53 16.67 -6.59
C VAL A 59 10.76 17.52 -5.60
N ILE A 60 9.48 17.81 -5.88
CA ILE A 60 8.62 18.57 -4.97
C ILE A 60 7.99 17.71 -3.86
N GLY A 61 8.36 16.44 -3.75
CA GLY A 61 7.88 15.53 -2.71
C GLY A 61 6.43 15.06 -2.87
N TYR A 62 5.84 15.22 -4.05
CA TYR A 62 4.45 14.82 -4.30
C TYR A 62 4.31 13.29 -4.37
N ALA A 63 5.08 12.64 -5.23
CA ALA A 63 5.08 11.17 -5.38
C ALA A 63 6.41 10.68 -5.95
N SER A 64 6.84 9.50 -5.52
CA SER A 64 8.06 8.88 -6.05
C SER A 64 7.85 8.33 -7.46
N VAL A 65 8.91 8.26 -8.27
CA VAL A 65 8.87 7.72 -9.65
C VAL A 65 8.30 6.31 -9.68
N GLY A 66 8.66 5.46 -8.71
CA GLY A 66 8.19 4.06 -8.63
C GLY A 66 6.70 3.90 -8.26
N GLU A 67 6.02 4.96 -7.82
CA GLU A 67 4.59 4.92 -7.49
C GLU A 67 3.71 5.08 -8.74
N TRP A 68 4.29 5.53 -9.84
CA TRP A 68 3.61 5.67 -11.12
C TRP A 68 3.61 4.35 -11.88
N SER A 69 2.55 4.10 -12.65
CA SER A 69 2.54 3.01 -13.61
C SER A 69 3.64 3.20 -14.66
N PRO A 70 4.12 2.11 -15.28
CA PRO A 70 4.90 2.22 -16.51
C PRO A 70 4.19 3.11 -17.54
N LEU A 71 4.96 3.73 -18.43
CA LEU A 71 4.39 4.47 -19.55
C LEU A 71 3.60 3.53 -20.45
N LEU A 72 2.33 3.84 -20.66
CA LEU A 72 1.44 3.08 -21.54
C LEU A 72 1.18 3.90 -22.80
N PRO A 73 1.23 3.29 -24.00
CA PRO A 73 0.84 3.98 -25.23
C PRO A 73 -0.65 4.33 -25.19
N THR A 74 -1.02 5.45 -25.81
CA THR A 74 -2.43 5.79 -26.07
C THR A 74 -2.80 5.48 -27.53
N THR A 75 -4.02 5.81 -27.93
CA THR A 75 -4.46 5.72 -29.33
C THR A 75 -3.72 6.72 -30.24
N ASN A 76 -3.13 7.77 -29.66
CA ASN A 76 -2.45 8.82 -30.42
C ASN A 76 -0.95 8.47 -30.59
N PRO A 77 -0.42 8.45 -31.83
CA PRO A 77 0.99 8.19 -32.05
C PRO A 77 1.89 9.23 -31.35
N GLY A 78 2.89 8.75 -30.62
CA GLY A 78 3.82 9.61 -29.88
C GLY A 78 3.27 10.15 -28.55
N GLU A 79 2.09 9.71 -28.13
CA GLU A 79 1.50 10.01 -26.82
C GLU A 79 1.54 8.78 -25.91
N VAL A 80 1.84 9.03 -24.65
CA VAL A 80 1.82 8.02 -23.59
C VAL A 80 1.05 8.55 -22.40
N MET A 81 0.63 7.63 -21.54
CA MET A 81 0.03 7.93 -20.26
C MET A 81 0.69 7.21 -19.10
N SER A 82 0.55 7.76 -17.90
CA SER A 82 0.98 7.14 -16.65
C SER A 82 -0.01 7.45 -15.53
N ILE A 83 -0.26 6.48 -14.66
CA ILE A 83 -1.28 6.54 -13.62
C ILE A 83 -0.62 6.44 -12.24
N LEU A 84 -1.03 7.31 -11.33
CA LEU A 84 -0.69 7.25 -9.90
C LEU A 84 -1.98 7.13 -9.09
N ILE A 85 -2.02 6.20 -8.12
CA ILE A 85 -3.17 6.02 -7.23
C ILE A 85 -2.72 6.36 -5.80
N ARG A 86 -3.45 7.26 -5.12
CA ARG A 86 -3.13 7.67 -3.73
C ARG A 86 -4.38 7.65 -2.85
N GLN A 87 -4.17 7.43 -1.55
CA GLN A 87 -5.20 7.58 -0.53
C GLN A 87 -5.08 8.98 0.08
N ILE A 88 -6.11 9.80 -0.04
CA ILE A 88 -6.14 11.17 0.50
C ILE A 88 -7.06 11.21 1.70
N LEU A 89 -6.58 11.85 2.77
CA LEU A 89 -7.42 12.14 3.92
C LEU A 89 -8.40 13.26 3.57
N ILE A 90 -9.70 13.01 3.75
CA ILE A 90 -10.77 14.00 3.62
C ILE A 90 -11.13 14.65 4.96
#